data_AF-A0A2S2GGA0-F1
#
_entry.id   AF-A0A2S2GGA0-F1
#
_cell.length_a   1.000
_cell.length_b   1.000
_cell.length_c   1.000
_cell.angle_alpha   90.00
_cell.angle_beta   90.00
_cell.angle_gamma   90.00
#
_symmetry.space_group_name_H-M   'P 1'
#
loop_
_entity.id
_entity.type
_entity.pdbx_description
1 polymer ?
#
loop_
_entity_poly.entity_id
_entity_poly.type
_entity_poly.pdbx_seq_one_letter_code
_entity_poly.pdbx_strand_id
1 'polypeptide(L)'
;MVHDGVDRVPIERSLVADSVLEHALRRLRSVKSQQPSDACSAEFADWRERIAGALDALAPVLIFEEDRVRARAEAAAAREQAADVRRQGEIRASER
;
A
#
# COMPACT_ATOMS: atom_id res chain seq x y z
N MET A 1 -43.62 -14.94 28.05
CA MET A 1 -43.52 -13.57 27.49
C MET A 1 -42.15 -13.43 26.87
N VAL A 2 -42.14 -13.26 25.55
CA VAL A 2 -40.98 -12.94 24.73
C VAL A 2 -40.49 -11.54 25.09
N HIS A 3 -39.18 -11.31 25.09
CA HIS A 3 -38.57 -10.11 24.52
C HIS A 3 -37.16 -10.48 24.05
N ASP A 4 -37.18 -11.03 22.83
CA ASP A 4 -36.11 -10.93 21.85
C ASP A 4 -35.81 -9.44 21.60
N GLY A 5 -34.54 -9.08 21.64
CA GLY A 5 -34.07 -7.69 21.53
C GLY A 5 -32.58 -7.67 21.23
N VAL A 6 -32.14 -8.53 20.32
CA VAL A 6 -30.82 -8.43 19.70
C VAL A 6 -30.82 -7.16 18.85
N ASP A 7 -30.31 -6.07 19.42
CA ASP A 7 -30.01 -4.82 18.73
C ASP A 7 -28.87 -5.09 17.73
N ARG A 8 -29.25 -5.66 16.58
CA ARG A 8 -28.37 -5.93 15.44
C ARG A 8 -28.51 -4.80 14.44
N VAL A 9 -27.67 -3.77 14.52
CA VAL A 9 -27.00 -3.12 13.35
C VAL A 9 -26.00 -2.06 13.83
N PRO A 10 -24.85 -1.84 13.13
CA PRO A 10 -24.76 -1.73 11.68
C PRO A 10 -23.77 -2.71 11.04
N ILE A 11 -24.27 -3.83 10.51
CA ILE A 11 -23.49 -4.77 9.70
C ILE A 11 -23.09 -4.17 8.33
N GLU A 12 -23.78 -3.12 7.86
CA GLU A 12 -23.46 -2.48 6.57
C GLU A 12 -22.10 -1.76 6.55
N ARG A 13 -21.70 -1.10 7.65
CA ARG A 13 -20.37 -0.47 7.72
C ARG A 13 -19.24 -1.50 7.79
N SER A 14 -19.54 -2.70 8.30
CA SER A 14 -18.56 -3.77 8.49
C SER A 14 -18.25 -4.49 7.17
N LEU A 15 -19.25 -4.85 6.37
CA LEU A 15 -19.02 -5.60 5.12
C LEU A 15 -18.38 -4.74 4.02
N VAL A 16 -18.77 -3.46 3.93
CA VAL A 16 -18.16 -2.53 2.97
C VAL A 16 -16.73 -2.20 3.38
N ALA A 17 -16.46 -1.94 4.66
CA ALA A 17 -15.08 -1.74 5.13
C ALA A 17 -14.22 -2.99 4.92
N ASP A 18 -14.78 -4.18 5.13
CA ASP A 18 -14.09 -5.45 4.90
C ASP A 18 -13.74 -5.63 3.42
N SER A 19 -14.70 -5.43 2.51
CA SER A 19 -14.45 -5.50 1.06
C SER A 19 -13.44 -4.46 0.56
N VAL A 20 -13.45 -3.25 1.11
CA VAL A 20 -12.47 -2.19 0.77
C VAL A 20 -11.07 -2.54 1.28
N LEU A 21 -10.97 -3.04 2.51
CA LEU A 21 -9.71 -3.49 3.10
C LEU A 21 -9.15 -4.68 2.32
N GLU A 22 -9.97 -5.68 2.03
CA GLU A 22 -9.58 -6.83 1.21
C GLU A 22 -9.11 -6.41 -0.18
N HIS A 23 -9.80 -5.45 -0.82
CA HIS A 23 -9.39 -4.92 -2.12
C HIS A 23 -8.03 -4.22 -2.04
N ALA A 24 -7.82 -3.37 -1.02
CA ALA A 24 -6.55 -2.67 -0.81
C ALA A 24 -5.39 -3.66 -0.55
N LEU A 25 -5.62 -4.68 0.27
CA LEU A 25 -4.63 -5.74 0.55
C LEU A 25 -4.34 -6.60 -0.69
N ARG A 26 -5.37 -6.96 -1.47
CA ARG A 26 -5.21 -7.67 -2.75
C ARG A 26 -4.38 -6.85 -3.73
N ARG A 27 -4.66 -5.55 -3.85
CA ARG A 27 -3.88 -4.63 -4.68
C ARG A 27 -2.42 -4.59 -4.23
N LEU A 28 -2.14 -4.39 -2.94
CA LEU A 28 -0.78 -4.37 -2.41
C LEU A 28 -0.04 -5.69 -2.71
N ARG A 29 -0.70 -6.84 -2.51
CA ARG A 29 -0.11 -8.16 -2.82
C ARG A 29 0.20 -8.31 -4.31
N SER A 30 -0.72 -7.90 -5.18
CA SER A 30 -0.53 -7.94 -6.63
C SER A 30 0.62 -7.04 -7.10
N VAL A 31 0.78 -5.86 -6.50
CA VAL A 31 1.94 -5.01 -6.81
C VAL A 31 3.22 -5.67 -6.30
N LYS A 32 3.23 -6.21 -5.06
CA LYS A 32 4.41 -6.90 -4.49
C LYS A 32 4.87 -8.08 -5.36
N SER A 33 3.97 -8.83 -5.99
CA SER A 33 4.34 -9.96 -6.86
C SER A 33 4.93 -9.54 -8.21
N GLN A 34 4.82 -8.26 -8.60
CA GLN A 34 5.39 -7.73 -9.84
C GLN A 34 6.80 -7.15 -9.64
N GLN A 35 7.51 -7.59 -8.59
CA GLN A 35 8.84 -7.10 -8.29
C GLN A 35 9.80 -7.34 -9.47
N PRO A 36 10.39 -6.28 -10.06
CA PRO A 36 11.41 -6.42 -11.09
C PRO A 36 12.68 -7.07 -10.54
N SER A 37 13.39 -7.80 -11.38
CA SER A 37 14.61 -8.52 -10.97
C SER A 37 15.80 -7.61 -10.71
N ASP A 38 15.91 -6.50 -11.45
CA ASP A 38 17.01 -5.54 -11.30
C ASP A 38 16.62 -4.38 -10.38
N ALA A 39 17.22 -4.34 -9.19
CA ALA A 39 16.97 -3.32 -8.17
C ALA A 39 17.51 -1.93 -8.52
N CYS A 40 18.37 -1.80 -9.53
CA CYS A 40 18.92 -0.51 -10.00
C CYS A 40 18.20 0.03 -11.25
N SER A 41 17.15 -0.65 -11.71
CA SER A 41 16.44 -0.27 -12.94
C SER A 41 15.37 0.80 -12.71
N ALA A 42 15.05 1.55 -13.76
CA ALA A 42 13.90 2.46 -13.75
C ALA A 42 12.58 1.71 -13.44
N GLU A 43 12.45 0.47 -13.94
CA GLU A 43 11.29 -0.38 -13.66
C GLU A 43 11.15 -0.68 -12.16
N PHE A 44 12.27 -0.89 -11.45
CA PHE A 44 12.25 -1.06 -10.00
C PHE A 44 11.84 0.22 -9.27
N ALA A 45 12.31 1.40 -9.72
CA ALA A 45 11.87 2.67 -9.16
C ALA A 45 10.35 2.86 -9.33
N ASP A 46 9.81 2.57 -10.52
CA ASP A 46 8.36 2.65 -10.77
C ASP A 46 7.56 1.59 -10.01
N TRP A 47 8.14 0.40 -9.80
CA TRP A 47 7.55 -0.60 -8.91
C TRP A 47 7.49 -0.11 -7.45
N ARG A 48 8.55 0.51 -6.94
CA ARG A 48 8.55 1.09 -5.58
C ARG A 48 7.55 2.23 -5.44
N GLU A 49 7.40 3.08 -6.45
CA GLU A 49 6.35 4.11 -6.49
C GLU A 49 4.94 3.50 -6.43
N ARG A 50 4.70 2.41 -7.17
CA ARG A 50 3.43 1.66 -7.11
C ARG A 50 3.16 1.04 -5.74
N ILE A 51 4.20 0.54 -5.05
CA ILE A 51 4.11 0.06 -3.67
C ILE A 51 3.69 1.21 -2.74
N ALA A 52 4.34 2.38 -2.85
CA ALA A 52 3.99 3.55 -2.05
C ALA A 52 2.52 3.96 -2.25
N GLY A 53 2.06 4.02 -3.51
CA GLY A 53 0.67 4.34 -3.82
C GLY A 53 -0.33 3.30 -3.29
N ALA A 54 0.02 2.01 -3.26
CA ALA A 54 -0.83 0.98 -2.68
C ALA A 54 -0.90 1.08 -1.15
N LEU A 55 0.21 1.42 -0.48
CA LEU A 55 0.27 1.62 0.97
C LEU A 55 -0.47 2.87 1.42
N ASP A 56 -0.37 3.98 0.67
CA ASP A 56 -1.15 5.19 0.96
C ASP A 56 -2.65 4.96 0.80
N ALA A 57 -3.07 4.15 -0.18
CA ALA A 57 -4.47 3.76 -0.34
C ALA A 57 -4.95 2.81 0.77
N LEU A 58 -4.05 2.00 1.34
CA LEU A 58 -4.34 1.11 2.46
C LEU A 58 -4.45 1.87 3.80
N ALA A 59 -3.59 2.86 4.03
CA ALA A 59 -3.54 3.60 5.29
C ALA A 59 -4.89 4.13 5.81
N PRO A 60 -5.77 4.78 5.02
CA PRO A 60 -7.04 5.29 5.53
C PRO A 60 -8.06 4.21 5.89
N VAL A 61 -7.90 2.97 5.40
CA VAL A 61 -8.86 1.87 5.61
C VAL A 61 -8.45 0.93 6.74
N LEU A 62 -7.24 1.08 7.28
CA LEU A 62 -6.80 0.36 8.47
C LEU A 62 -7.52 0.88 9.71
N ILE A 63 -7.86 -0.03 10.63
CA ILE A 63 -8.64 0.31 11.83
C ILE A 63 -7.74 1.00 12.87
N PHE A 64 -6.53 0.49 13.07
CA PHE A 64 -5.62 0.97 14.11
C PHE A 64 -4.69 2.07 13.59
N GLU A 65 -4.57 3.15 14.36
CA GLU A 65 -3.74 4.30 14.00
C GLU A 65 -2.26 3.92 13.78
N GLU A 66 -1.71 3.04 14.63
CA GLU A 66 -0.34 2.54 14.48
C GLU A 66 -0.10 1.92 13.10
N ASP A 67 -1.06 1.12 12.62
CA ASP A 67 -0.97 0.51 11.30
C ASP A 67 -1.03 1.56 10.18
N ARG A 68 -1.81 2.64 10.36
CA ARG A 68 -1.86 3.77 9.41
C ARG A 68 -0.52 4.49 9.34
N VAL A 69 0.07 4.77 10.51
CA VAL A 69 1.38 5.42 10.62
C VAL A 69 2.45 4.57 9.97
N ARG A 70 2.45 3.25 10.26
CA ARG A 70 3.39 2.30 9.65
C ARG A 70 3.22 2.22 8.14
N ALA A 71 1.99 2.16 7.62
CA ALA A 71 1.73 2.14 6.17
C ALA A 71 2.25 3.42 5.48
N ARG A 72 2.04 4.60 6.09
CA ARG A 72 2.56 5.87 5.56
C ARG A 72 4.08 5.94 5.61
N ALA A 73 4.70 5.46 6.68
CA ALA A 73 6.16 5.41 6.81
C ALA A 73 6.77 4.48 5.75
N GLU A 74 6.18 3.30 5.52
CA GLU A 74 6.62 2.38 4.46
C GLU A 74 6.40 2.98 3.07
N ALA A 75 5.31 3.73 2.85
CA ALA A 75 5.08 4.45 1.60
C ALA A 75 6.15 5.53 1.34
N ALA A 76 6.51 6.30 2.37
CA ALA A 76 7.57 7.30 2.29
C ALA A 76 8.93 6.65 1.96
N ALA A 77 9.30 5.57 2.66
CA ALA A 77 10.53 4.83 2.39
C ALA A 77 10.55 4.24 0.97
N ALA A 78 9.41 3.80 0.43
CA ALA A 78 9.32 3.33 -0.93
C ALA A 78 9.55 4.42 -1.98
N ARG A 79 9.00 5.63 -1.76
CA ARG A 79 9.28 6.79 -2.63
C ARG A 79 10.73 7.23 -2.56
N GLU A 80 11.31 7.25 -1.37
CA GLU A 80 12.72 7.60 -1.18
C GLU A 80 13.61 6.64 -1.97
N GLN A 81 13.37 5.33 -1.87
CA GLN A 81 14.12 4.35 -2.63
C GLN A 81 13.93 4.50 -4.15
N ALA A 82 12.70 4.80 -4.61
CA ALA A 82 12.45 5.08 -6.03
C ALA A 82 13.24 6.30 -6.52
N ALA A 83 13.26 7.38 -5.74
CA ALA A 83 14.01 8.58 -6.05
C ALA A 83 15.53 8.34 -6.07
N ASP A 84 16.05 7.53 -5.14
CA ASP A 84 17.46 7.18 -5.11
C ASP A 84 17.88 6.37 -6.34
N VAL A 85 17.10 5.36 -6.72
CA VAL A 85 17.37 4.55 -7.91
C VAL A 85 17.35 5.41 -9.18
N ARG A 86 16.40 6.35 -9.31
CA ARG A 86 16.36 7.29 -10.44
C ARG A 86 17.62 8.15 -10.49
N ARG A 87 18.03 8.72 -9.35
CA ARG A 87 19.26 9.52 -9.23
C ARG A 87 20.51 8.72 -9.63
N GLN A 88 20.61 7.47 -9.18
CA GLN A 88 21.71 6.58 -9.55
C GLN A 88 21.73 6.25 -11.03
N GLY A 89 20.54 6.04 -11.64
CA GLY A 89 20.40 5.84 -13.08
C GLY A 89 20.89 7.03 -13.90
N GLU A 90 20.61 8.25 -13.46
CA GLU A 90 21.09 9.49 -14.10
C GLU A 90 22.62 9.62 -14.02
N ILE A 91 23.22 9.31 -12.87
CA ILE A 91 24.68 9.35 -12.69
C ILE A 91 25.37 8.37 -13.66
N ARG A 92 24.90 7.11 -13.70
CA ARG A 92 25.47 6.09 -14.60
C ARG A 92 25.27 6.40 -16.08
N ALA A 93 24.17 7.06 -16.44
CA ALA A 93 23.93 7.51 -17.81
C ALA A 93 24.88 8.64 -18.23
N SER A 94 25.33 9.48 -17.28
CA SER A 94 26.26 10.58 -17.54
C SER A 94 27.74 10.15 -17.61
N GLU A 95 28.07 8.95 -17.15
CA GLU A 95 29.44 8.37 -17.21
C GLU A 95 29.69 7.55 -18.50
N ARG A 96 28.69 7.43 -19.38
CA ARG A 96 28.73 6.60 -20.60
C ARG A 96 28.97 7.40 -21.87
#